data_AF-A0A4Y4DNQ3-F1
#
_entry.id   AF-A0A4Y4DNQ3-F1
#
_cell.length_a   1.000
_cell.length_b   1.000
_cell.length_c   1.000
_cell.angle_alpha   90.00
_cell.angle_beta   90.00
_cell.angle_gamma   90.00
#
_symmetry.space_group_name_H-M   'P 1'
#
loop_
_entity.id
_entity.type
_entity.pdbx_description
1 polymer ?
#
loop_
_entity_poly.entity_id
_entity_poly.type
_entity_poly.pdbx_seq_one_letter_code
_entity_poly.pdbx_strand_id
1 'polypeptide(L)'
;MSDKPRNSRIVQAAEAKSAENGPKPSRTTGLGRVIISIYGILALAATVRGVYQILSKFDEAPTAYILSVISGLIYVVATISLASPKRGAWMVSLWAVSIELIGVLVVGTLSLTHPEVFAHPSVWSGFGKGYGYIPLVLPIVGLWWLYRNRNERHA
;
A
#
# COMPACT_ATOMS: atom_id res chain seq x y z
N MET A 1 -60.07 -17.18 14.37
CA MET A 1 -58.69 -17.69 14.48
C MET A 1 -58.06 -17.58 13.10
N SER A 2 -57.41 -16.45 12.78
CA SER A 2 -56.90 -16.17 11.43
C SER A 2 -55.59 -16.92 11.21
N ASP A 3 -55.62 -17.88 10.28
CA ASP A 3 -54.51 -18.77 9.96
C ASP A 3 -53.45 -17.98 9.17
N LYS A 4 -52.52 -17.34 9.88
CA LYS A 4 -51.41 -16.60 9.27
C LYS A 4 -50.55 -17.63 8.51
N PRO A 5 -50.49 -17.58 7.16
CA PRO A 5 -49.91 -18.66 6.38
C PRO A 5 -48.44 -18.83 6.75
N ARG A 6 -48.09 -20.05 7.17
CA ARG A 6 -46.75 -20.49 7.61
C ARG A 6 -45.63 -20.04 6.65
N ASN A 7 -45.97 -19.89 5.37
CA ASN A 7 -45.10 -19.42 4.29
C ASN A 7 -44.58 -17.99 4.52
N SER A 8 -45.36 -17.11 5.16
CA SER A 8 -44.95 -15.72 5.41
C SER A 8 -43.78 -15.62 6.40
N ARG A 9 -43.68 -16.55 7.35
CA ARG A 9 -42.54 -16.63 8.28
C ARG A 9 -41.27 -17.15 7.60
N ILE A 10 -41.41 -18.06 6.65
CA ILE A 10 -40.28 -18.61 5.90
C ILE A 10 -39.73 -17.55 4.93
N VAL A 11 -40.63 -16.81 4.26
CA VAL A 11 -40.24 -15.68 3.39
C VAL A 11 -39.58 -14.58 4.21
N GLN A 12 -40.15 -14.18 5.36
CA GLN A 12 -39.52 -13.20 6.24
C GLN A 12 -38.18 -13.67 6.82
N ALA A 13 -38.05 -14.95 7.18
CA ALA A 13 -36.79 -15.50 7.65
C ALA A 13 -35.73 -15.57 6.52
N ALA A 14 -36.15 -15.86 5.29
CA ALA A 14 -35.28 -15.85 4.11
C ALA A 14 -34.86 -14.41 3.73
N GLU A 15 -35.76 -13.44 3.82
CA GLU A 15 -35.48 -12.01 3.62
C GLU A 15 -34.56 -11.46 4.72
N ALA A 16 -34.80 -11.80 5.98
CA ALA A 16 -33.93 -11.43 7.10
C ALA A 16 -32.52 -12.04 6.95
N LYS A 17 -32.43 -13.30 6.51
CA LYS A 17 -31.15 -13.98 6.24
C LYS A 17 -30.45 -13.46 4.98
N SER A 18 -31.20 -12.95 4.01
CA SER A 18 -30.67 -12.27 2.81
C SER A 18 -30.19 -10.86 3.15
N ALA A 19 -30.88 -10.16 4.05
CA ALA A 19 -30.47 -8.85 4.57
C ALA A 19 -29.22 -8.96 5.47
N GLU A 20 -29.08 -10.05 6.22
CA GLU A 20 -27.89 -10.37 7.02
C GLU A 20 -26.68 -10.77 6.14
N ASN A 21 -26.94 -11.36 4.96
CA ASN A 21 -25.92 -11.69 3.95
C ASN A 21 -25.74 -10.63 2.86
N GLY A 22 -26.03 -9.36 3.17
CA GLY A 22 -25.66 -8.25 2.28
C GLY A 22 -24.16 -8.29 1.95
N PRO A 23 -23.72 -7.83 0.76
CA PRO A 23 -22.34 -7.96 0.32
C PRO A 23 -21.40 -7.37 1.39
N LYS A 24 -20.64 -8.23 2.08
CA LYS A 24 -19.62 -7.77 3.03
C LYS A 24 -18.72 -6.79 2.29
N PRO A 25 -18.51 -5.56 2.80
CA PRO A 25 -17.75 -4.54 2.11
C PRO A 25 -16.36 -5.11 1.78
N SER A 26 -16.17 -5.41 0.51
CA SER A 26 -14.90 -5.93 0.03
C SER A 26 -13.87 -4.81 0.19
N ARG A 27 -12.63 -5.13 0.58
CA ARG A 27 -11.51 -4.17 0.59
C ARG A 27 -11.29 -3.46 -0.76
N THR A 28 -11.91 -3.98 -1.82
CA THR A 28 -11.95 -3.47 -3.18
C THR A 28 -13.00 -2.37 -3.44
N THR A 29 -13.70 -1.86 -2.42
CA THR A 29 -14.62 -0.72 -2.55
C THR A 29 -14.15 0.43 -1.64
N GLY A 30 -13.64 1.53 -2.23
CA GLY A 30 -13.22 2.75 -1.52
C GLY A 30 -11.71 3.03 -1.50
N LEU A 31 -11.23 3.66 -0.41
CA LEU A 31 -9.86 4.18 -0.21
C LEU A 31 -8.75 3.15 -0.41
N GLY A 32 -9.00 1.86 -0.12
CA GLY A 32 -8.03 0.79 -0.28
C GLY A 32 -7.57 0.60 -1.74
N ARG A 33 -8.47 0.73 -2.71
CA ARG A 33 -8.13 0.67 -4.14
C ARG A 33 -7.20 1.81 -4.55
N VAL A 34 -7.48 3.02 -4.06
CA VAL A 34 -6.66 4.21 -4.37
C VAL A 34 -5.24 4.01 -3.84
N ILE A 35 -5.09 3.56 -2.60
CA ILE A 35 -3.78 3.27 -2.00
C ILE A 35 -3.03 2.22 -2.84
N ILE A 36 -3.67 1.11 -3.20
CA ILE A 36 -3.07 0.05 -4.02
C ILE A 36 -2.65 0.58 -5.40
N SER A 37 -3.49 1.38 -6.05
CA SER A 37 -3.18 1.95 -7.37
C SER A 37 -1.98 2.89 -7.32
N ILE A 38 -1.89 3.75 -6.29
CA ILE A 38 -0.74 4.65 -6.11
C ILE A 38 0.53 3.84 -5.87
N TYR A 39 0.47 2.81 -5.02
CA TYR A 39 1.59 1.89 -4.81
C TYR A 39 2.03 1.21 -6.11
N GLY A 40 1.10 0.74 -6.93
CA GLY A 40 1.40 0.12 -8.21
C GLY A 40 2.08 1.06 -9.20
N ILE A 41 1.61 2.32 -9.27
CA ILE A 41 2.23 3.35 -10.12
C ILE A 41 3.65 3.67 -9.65
N LEU A 42 3.85 3.88 -8.34
CA LEU A 42 5.16 4.14 -7.77
C LEU A 42 6.10 2.95 -7.97
N ALA A 43 5.61 1.72 -7.78
CA ALA A 43 6.38 0.50 -8.00
C ALA A 43 6.90 0.42 -9.42
N LEU A 44 6.03 0.63 -10.42
CA LEU A 44 6.41 0.62 -11.82
C LEU A 44 7.42 1.73 -12.13
N ALA A 45 7.11 2.96 -11.72
CA ALA A 45 7.96 4.13 -11.99
C ALA A 45 9.36 3.98 -11.37
N ALA A 46 9.44 3.57 -10.10
CA ALA A 46 10.70 3.36 -9.38
C ALA A 46 11.51 2.21 -9.97
N THR A 47 10.86 1.11 -10.33
CA THR A 47 11.53 -0.07 -10.91
C THR A 47 12.10 0.24 -12.28
N VAL A 48 11.29 0.82 -13.19
CA VAL A 48 11.75 1.17 -14.56
C VAL A 48 12.89 2.18 -14.48
N ARG A 49 12.74 3.23 -13.66
CA ARG A 49 13.79 4.25 -13.46
C ARG A 49 15.07 3.62 -12.90
N GLY A 50 14.97 2.86 -11.82
CA GLY A 50 16.12 2.26 -11.15
C GLY A 50 16.87 1.30 -12.06
N VAL A 51 16.16 0.42 -12.76
CA VAL A 51 16.76 -0.52 -13.72
C VAL A 51 17.44 0.22 -14.87
N TYR A 52 16.77 1.21 -15.47
CA TYR A 52 17.37 2.01 -16.55
C TYR A 52 18.64 2.73 -16.09
N GLN A 53 18.63 3.30 -14.88
CA GLN A 53 19.77 4.03 -14.32
C GLN A 53 20.95 3.11 -14.00
N ILE A 54 20.69 1.92 -13.45
CA ILE A 54 21.73 0.91 -13.25
C ILE A 54 22.34 0.46 -14.58
N LEU A 55 21.52 0.21 -15.61
CA LEU A 55 22.04 -0.28 -16.89
C LEU A 55 22.79 0.78 -17.70
N SER A 56 22.39 2.05 -17.59
CA SER A 56 22.90 3.11 -18.48
C SER A 56 24.00 3.96 -17.84
N LYS A 57 23.97 4.10 -16.51
CA LYS A 57 24.66 5.19 -15.81
C LYS A 57 25.18 4.78 -14.43
N PHE A 58 25.39 3.49 -14.15
CA PHE A 58 25.67 3.00 -12.79
C PHE A 58 26.73 3.82 -12.04
N ASP A 59 27.83 4.16 -12.71
CA ASP A 59 28.97 4.87 -12.12
C ASP A 59 28.69 6.33 -11.76
N GLU A 60 27.60 6.94 -12.24
CA GLU A 60 27.25 8.34 -11.95
C GLU A 60 26.68 8.54 -10.53
N ALA A 61 25.89 7.58 -10.03
CA ALA A 61 25.31 7.64 -8.68
C ALA A 61 24.85 6.26 -8.17
N PRO A 62 25.79 5.34 -7.88
CA PRO A 62 25.47 3.95 -7.53
C PRO A 62 24.48 3.85 -6.36
N THR A 63 24.70 4.63 -5.31
CA THR A 63 23.88 4.64 -4.09
C THR A 63 22.42 5.00 -4.38
N ALA A 64 22.19 6.09 -5.12
CA ALA A 64 20.84 6.57 -5.41
C ALA A 64 20.05 5.61 -6.30
N TYR A 65 20.74 4.94 -7.23
CA TYR A 65 20.12 4.00 -8.16
C TYR A 65 19.76 2.67 -7.48
N ILE A 66 20.66 2.10 -6.67
CA ILE A 66 20.37 0.92 -5.85
C ILE A 66 19.17 1.18 -4.94
N LEU A 67 19.16 2.34 -4.29
CA LEU A 67 18.10 2.71 -3.38
C LEU A 67 16.74 2.88 -4.11
N SER A 68 16.76 3.37 -5.34
CA SER A 68 15.55 3.46 -6.19
C SER A 68 15.01 2.07 -6.56
N VAL A 69 15.89 1.10 -6.84
CA VAL A 69 15.48 -0.30 -7.07
C VAL A 69 14.93 -0.96 -5.81
N ILE A 70 15.59 -0.76 -4.66
CA ILE A 70 15.10 -1.26 -3.36
C ILE A 70 13.70 -0.69 -3.07
N SER A 71 13.52 0.62 -3.27
CA SER A 71 12.22 1.27 -3.15
C SER A 71 11.19 0.64 -4.08
N GLY A 72 11.53 0.40 -5.36
CA GLY A 72 10.64 -0.26 -6.31
C GLY A 72 10.19 -1.64 -5.83
N LEU A 73 11.11 -2.44 -5.30
CA LEU A 73 10.80 -3.76 -4.75
C LEU A 73 9.85 -3.68 -3.55
N ILE A 74 10.09 -2.76 -2.61
CA ILE A 74 9.22 -2.54 -1.45
C ILE A 74 7.81 -2.15 -1.91
N TYR A 75 7.69 -1.28 -2.90
CA TYR A 75 6.40 -0.87 -3.46
C TYR A 75 5.66 -2.01 -4.14
N VAL A 76 6.36 -2.90 -4.85
CA VAL A 76 5.76 -4.12 -5.40
C VAL A 76 5.20 -4.99 -4.28
N VAL A 77 5.99 -5.24 -3.22
CA VAL A 77 5.56 -6.04 -2.07
C VAL A 77 4.35 -5.40 -1.38
N ALA A 78 4.36 -4.08 -1.17
CA ALA A 78 3.23 -3.34 -0.62
C ALA A 78 1.98 -3.49 -1.49
N THR A 79 2.12 -3.34 -2.82
CA THR A 79 1.01 -3.48 -3.78
C THR A 79 0.38 -4.87 -3.71
N ILE A 80 1.20 -5.92 -3.84
CA ILE A 80 0.72 -7.31 -3.88
C ILE A 80 0.10 -7.71 -2.54
N SER A 81 0.72 -7.32 -1.43
CA SER A 81 0.21 -7.65 -0.10
C SER A 81 -1.11 -6.92 0.21
N LEU A 82 -1.22 -5.62 -0.12
CA LEU A 82 -2.45 -4.85 0.10
C LEU A 82 -3.61 -5.36 -0.78
N ALA A 83 -3.30 -5.79 -2.00
CA ALA A 83 -4.28 -6.38 -2.92
C ALA A 83 -4.71 -7.80 -2.51
N SER A 84 -3.98 -8.47 -1.61
CA SER A 84 -4.24 -9.86 -1.26
C SER A 84 -5.29 -10.01 -0.13
N PRO A 85 -6.30 -10.88 -0.30
CA PRO A 85 -7.29 -11.15 0.74
C PRO A 85 -6.78 -12.08 1.86
N LYS A 86 -5.55 -12.62 1.74
CA LYS A 86 -5.01 -13.62 2.68
C LYS A 86 -4.81 -13.04 4.09
N ARG A 87 -4.95 -13.89 5.12
CA ARG A 87 -4.72 -13.50 6.53
C ARG A 87 -3.30 -12.96 6.75
N GLY A 88 -2.27 -13.66 6.25
CA GLY A 88 -0.87 -13.24 6.37
C GLY A 88 -0.50 -11.97 5.59
N ALA A 89 -1.30 -11.58 4.59
CA ALA A 89 -1.01 -10.42 3.77
C ALA A 89 -1.06 -9.11 4.56
N TRP A 90 -1.86 -9.02 5.62
CA TRP A 90 -1.90 -7.82 6.47
C TRP A 90 -0.58 -7.58 7.18
N MET A 91 0.05 -8.65 7.70
CA MET A 91 1.33 -8.55 8.41
C MET A 91 2.44 -8.17 7.42
N VAL A 92 2.42 -8.74 6.21
CA VAL A 92 3.34 -8.36 5.13
C VAL A 92 3.15 -6.91 4.73
N SER A 93 1.92 -6.42 4.56
CA SER A 93 1.65 -5.00 4.26
C SER A 93 2.15 -4.10 5.37
N LEU A 94 1.92 -4.47 6.64
CA LEU A 94 2.38 -3.69 7.78
C LEU A 94 3.91 -3.54 7.76
N TRP A 95 4.64 -4.65 7.55
CA TRP A 95 6.09 -4.62 7.45
C TRP A 95 6.57 -3.81 6.24
N ALA A 96 6.02 -4.06 5.04
CA ALA A 96 6.43 -3.36 3.82
C ALA A 96 6.24 -1.84 3.93
N VAL A 97 5.08 -1.41 4.42
CA VAL A 97 4.75 0.02 4.58
C VAL A 97 5.57 0.66 5.70
N SER A 98 5.87 -0.07 6.78
CA SER A 98 6.75 0.43 7.85
C SER A 98 8.19 0.59 7.38
N ILE A 99 8.71 -0.38 6.63
CA ILE A 99 10.05 -0.32 6.04
C ILE A 99 10.16 0.84 5.07
N GLU A 100 9.15 1.06 4.23
CA GLU A 100 9.07 2.24 3.36
C GLU A 100 9.15 3.53 4.17
N LEU A 101 8.32 3.68 5.21
CA LEU A 101 8.31 4.90 6.02
C LEU A 101 9.69 5.17 6.63
N ILE A 102 10.32 4.14 7.20
CA ILE A 102 11.67 4.23 7.75
C ILE A 102 12.66 4.63 6.65
N GLY A 103 12.60 3.98 5.49
CA GLY A 103 13.44 4.28 4.34
C GLY A 103 13.33 5.73 3.89
N VAL A 104 12.11 6.24 3.77
CA VAL A 104 11.84 7.64 3.38
C VAL A 104 12.36 8.63 4.40
N LEU A 105 12.21 8.35 5.70
CA LEU A 105 12.70 9.23 6.76
C LEU A 105 14.23 9.22 6.82
N VAL A 106 14.85 8.04 6.77
CA VAL A 106 16.31 7.89 6.83
C VAL A 106 16.96 8.52 5.60
N VAL A 107 16.50 8.15 4.40
CA VAL A 107 17.09 8.65 3.15
C VAL A 107 16.74 10.11 2.92
N GLY A 108 15.51 10.51 3.24
CA GLY A 108 15.12 11.92 3.17
C GLY A 108 16.06 12.78 4.02
N THR A 109 16.33 12.37 5.26
CA THR A 109 17.25 13.07 6.17
C THR A 109 18.69 13.03 5.66
N LEU A 110 19.19 11.87 5.25
CA LEU A 110 20.55 11.72 4.73
C LEU A 110 20.77 12.53 3.45
N SER A 111 19.77 12.60 2.57
CA SER A 111 19.88 13.40 1.33
C SER A 111 19.94 14.90 1.55
N LEU A 112 19.50 15.39 2.72
CA LEU A 112 19.58 16.80 3.10
C LEU A 112 20.83 17.12 3.92
N THR A 113 21.29 16.17 4.74
CA THR A 113 22.43 16.35 5.65
C THR A 113 23.77 15.96 5.03
N HIS A 114 23.77 14.95 4.16
CA HIS A 114 24.95 14.38 3.49
C HIS A 114 24.67 14.22 1.97
N PRO A 115 24.37 15.33 1.26
CA PRO A 115 24.03 15.27 -0.17
C PRO A 115 25.14 14.68 -1.04
N GLU A 116 26.40 14.77 -0.62
CA GLU A 116 27.58 14.22 -1.29
C GLU A 116 27.53 12.70 -1.46
N VAL A 117 26.78 11.98 -0.62
CA VAL A 117 26.67 10.51 -0.66
C VAL A 117 25.76 10.03 -1.80
N PHE A 118 24.87 10.89 -2.28
CA PHE A 118 23.82 10.48 -3.21
C PHE A 118 24.14 10.80 -4.67
N ALA A 119 24.87 11.88 -4.96
CA ALA A 119 25.20 12.43 -6.29
C ALA A 119 23.97 12.78 -7.18
N HIS A 120 22.96 11.90 -7.23
CA HIS A 120 21.65 12.10 -7.83
C HIS A 120 20.52 11.82 -6.82
N PRO A 121 19.33 12.42 -7.02
CA PRO A 121 18.17 12.14 -6.17
C PRO A 121 17.60 10.75 -6.46
N SER A 122 17.38 9.99 -5.39
CA SER A 122 16.59 8.77 -5.36
C SER A 122 15.09 9.06 -5.20
N VAL A 123 14.26 8.01 -5.22
CA VAL A 123 12.82 8.10 -4.95
C VAL A 123 12.51 8.70 -3.56
N TRP A 124 13.36 8.43 -2.57
CA TRP A 124 13.16 8.87 -1.19
C TRP A 124 13.89 10.18 -0.84
N SER A 125 14.75 10.68 -1.74
CA SER A 125 15.50 11.91 -1.50
C SER A 125 14.57 13.11 -1.25
N GLY A 126 14.92 13.92 -0.26
CA GLY A 126 14.08 15.03 0.22
C GLY A 126 12.69 14.60 0.68
N PHE A 127 12.57 13.40 1.27
CA PHE A 127 11.30 12.77 1.65
C PHE A 127 10.34 12.53 0.48
N GLY A 128 10.90 12.29 -0.72
CA GLY A 128 10.12 12.10 -1.93
C GLY A 128 9.63 13.40 -2.57
N LYS A 129 10.33 14.52 -2.34
CA LYS A 129 10.02 15.83 -2.94
C LYS A 129 9.86 15.78 -4.46
N GLY A 130 10.70 14.98 -5.15
CA GLY A 130 10.61 14.78 -6.61
C GLY A 130 9.32 14.10 -7.09
N TYR A 131 8.54 13.54 -6.17
CA TYR A 131 7.28 12.86 -6.41
C TYR A 131 6.13 13.55 -5.67
N GLY A 132 6.30 14.82 -5.27
CA GLY A 132 5.27 15.56 -4.54
C GLY A 132 4.99 15.05 -3.13
N TYR A 133 6.00 14.46 -2.45
CA TYR A 133 5.91 13.88 -1.10
C TYR A 133 4.99 12.66 -0.99
N ILE A 134 4.55 12.08 -2.12
CA ILE A 134 3.76 10.84 -2.12
C ILE A 134 4.47 9.71 -1.35
N PRO A 135 5.79 9.46 -1.50
CA PRO A 135 6.50 8.45 -0.72
C PRO A 135 6.43 8.64 0.81
N LEU A 136 6.23 9.86 1.30
CA LEU A 136 6.08 10.14 2.73
C LEU A 136 4.63 9.97 3.20
N VAL A 137 3.68 10.52 2.44
CA VAL A 137 2.26 10.55 2.83
C VAL A 137 1.62 9.17 2.71
N LEU A 138 1.93 8.45 1.63
CA LEU A 138 1.32 7.16 1.33
C LEU A 138 1.50 6.11 2.44
N PRO A 139 2.70 5.90 3.01
CA PRO A 139 2.85 4.93 4.08
C PRO A 139 2.14 5.34 5.37
N ILE A 140 2.05 6.63 5.68
CA ILE A 140 1.27 7.11 6.85
C ILE A 140 -0.22 6.76 6.65
N VAL A 141 -0.76 7.04 5.48
CA VAL A 141 -2.15 6.70 5.12
C VAL A 141 -2.35 5.19 5.09
N GLY A 142 -1.38 4.43 4.58
CA GLY A 142 -1.40 2.97 4.50
C GLY A 142 -1.43 2.32 5.88
N LEU A 143 -0.58 2.76 6.81
CA LEU A 143 -0.57 2.28 8.19
C LEU A 143 -1.87 2.64 8.93
N TRP A 144 -2.36 3.87 8.75
CA TRP A 144 -3.63 4.30 9.32
C TRP A 144 -4.81 3.44 8.82
N TRP A 145 -4.86 3.17 7.52
CA TRP A 145 -5.88 2.31 6.91
C TRP A 145 -5.77 0.86 7.40
N LEU A 146 -4.54 0.32 7.51
CA LEU A 146 -4.29 -1.03 8.06
C LEU A 146 -4.73 -1.14 9.52
N TYR A 147 -4.53 -0.10 10.32
CA TYR A 147 -4.96 -0.02 11.71
C TYR A 147 -6.48 0.02 11.83
N ARG A 148 -7.15 0.85 11.02
CA ARG A 148 -8.62 0.99 11.03
C ARG A 148 -9.31 -0.33 10.64
N ASN A 149 -8.76 -1.03 9.65
CA ASN A 149 -9.34 -2.24 9.09
C ASN A 149 -8.85 -3.53 9.78
N ARG A 150 -8.23 -3.42 10.96
CA ARG A 150 -7.83 -4.57 11.77
C ARG A 150 -9.04 -5.27 12.40
N ASN A 151 -10.05 -4.51 12.81
CA ASN A 151 -11.18 -5.01 13.61
C ASN A 151 -12.16 -5.86 12.77
N GLU A 152 -12.32 -5.55 11.48
CA GLU A 152 -13.17 -6.32 10.55
C GLU A 152 -12.64 -7.75 10.26
N ARG A 153 -11.40 -8.07 10.66
CA ARG A 153 -10.78 -9.39 10.43
C ARG A 153 -10.80 -10.32 11.65
N HIS A 154 -11.03 -9.78 12.84
CA HIS A 154 -11.05 -10.53 14.10
C HIS A 154 -12.47 -10.73 14.67
N ALA A 155 -13.49 -10.13 14.04
CA ALA A 155 -14.90 -10.42 14.26
C ALA A 155 -15.37 -11.52 13.29
#